data_AF-A0A917VYC9-F1
#
_entry.id   AF-A0A917VYC9-F1
#
_cell.length_a   1.000
_cell.length_b   1.000
_cell.length_c   1.000
_cell.angle_alpha   90.00
_cell.angle_beta   90.00
_cell.angle_gamma   90.00
#
_symmetry.space_group_name_H-M   'P 1'
#
loop_
_entity.id
_entity.type
_entity.pdbx_description
1 polymer ?
#
loop_
_entity_poly.entity_id
_entity_poly.type
_entity_poly.pdbx_seq_one_letter_code
_entity_poly.pdbx_strand_id
1 'polypeptide(L)'
;MKYLTEQLQQTLDTVAAGGAANLRTVARESPAGANTVAAAADGSKLGFHPEILGSPRLPAGSGGRSIPPNSPLTPREIMALETYTGTGSPEVNRALREGRGIDFQHDVDDLRSALRKLDDFRGTVYRHIDLPEEVLAQHRKGAVITELGFMSTSTRPYALKKGHVHIAMASFTGKSVKQWSADPDEEEILFLDGTSYRVHSRVDRLEQGRLHSYMSAFQTEMPPRIV
;
A
#
# COMPACT_ATOMS: atom_id res chain seq x y z
N MET A 1 0.26 -22.00 -13.98
CA MET A 1 0.41 -20.69 -14.65
C MET A 1 -0.86 -20.22 -15.37
N LYS A 2 -1.51 -21.01 -16.24
CA LYS A 2 -2.76 -20.59 -16.94
C LYS A 2 -3.90 -20.11 -16.02
N TYR A 3 -4.12 -20.80 -14.90
CA TYR A 3 -5.27 -20.55 -14.00
C TYR A 3 -5.22 -19.19 -13.28
N LEU A 4 -4.02 -18.70 -12.94
CA LEU A 4 -3.84 -17.40 -12.29
C LEU A 4 -4.03 -16.24 -13.28
N THR A 5 -3.67 -16.45 -14.54
CA THR A 5 -3.86 -15.48 -15.64
C THR A 5 -5.34 -15.27 -15.95
N GLU A 6 -6.14 -16.34 -15.93
CA GLU A 6 -7.59 -16.27 -16.18
C GLU A 6 -8.33 -15.52 -15.07
N GLN A 7 -8.00 -15.76 -13.80
CA GLN A 7 -8.60 -15.02 -12.68
C GLN A 7 -8.21 -13.54 -12.67
N LEU A 8 -6.98 -13.20 -13.06
CA LEU A 8 -6.52 -11.82 -13.12
C LEU A 8 -7.16 -11.07 -14.29
N GLN A 9 -7.33 -11.73 -15.44
CA GLN A 9 -8.05 -11.19 -16.58
C GLN A 9 -9.54 -11.02 -16.27
N GLN A 10 -10.18 -11.97 -15.61
CA GLN A 10 -11.58 -11.87 -15.18
C GLN A 10 -11.78 -10.77 -14.12
N THR A 11 -10.80 -10.56 -13.24
CA THR A 11 -10.81 -9.45 -12.28
C THR A 11 -10.63 -8.11 -13.00
N LEU A 12 -9.69 -8.02 -13.95
CA LEU A 12 -9.53 -6.85 -14.80
C LEU A 12 -10.80 -6.57 -15.60
N ASP A 13 -11.44 -7.59 -16.17
CA ASP A 13 -12.68 -7.48 -16.93
C ASP A 13 -13.84 -7.06 -16.03
N THR A 14 -13.88 -7.49 -14.77
CA THR A 14 -14.90 -7.08 -13.78
C THR A 14 -14.70 -5.63 -13.34
N VAL A 15 -13.45 -5.21 -13.10
CA VAL A 15 -13.11 -3.81 -12.79
C VAL A 15 -13.33 -2.91 -14.02
N ALA A 16 -13.03 -3.42 -15.22
CA ALA A 16 -13.24 -2.79 -16.51
C ALA A 16 -14.72 -2.74 -16.95
N ALA A 17 -15.57 -3.64 -16.48
CA ALA A 17 -16.98 -3.69 -16.89
C ALA A 17 -17.89 -2.74 -16.12
N GLY A 18 -17.38 -2.03 -15.12
CA GLY A 18 -18.09 -0.94 -14.45
C GLY A 18 -18.36 -1.20 -12.97
N GLY A 19 -17.91 -0.24 -12.16
CA GLY A 19 -18.55 0.01 -10.88
C GLY A 19 -20.06 0.19 -11.09
N ALA A 20 -20.83 -0.49 -10.24
CA ALA A 20 -22.30 -0.56 -10.22
C ALA A 20 -22.96 -1.60 -11.14
N ALA A 21 -22.81 -2.89 -10.82
CA ALA A 21 -23.94 -3.80 -10.62
C ALA A 21 -23.45 -5.20 -10.17
N ASN A 22 -24.26 -5.85 -9.33
CA ASN A 22 -24.17 -7.26 -8.91
C ASN A 22 -23.25 -7.59 -7.73
N LEU A 23 -23.65 -7.11 -6.54
CA LEU A 23 -23.58 -7.94 -5.34
C LEU A 23 -24.99 -8.07 -4.76
N ARG A 24 -25.74 -9.07 -5.24
CA ARG A 24 -26.89 -9.62 -4.52
C ARG A 24 -26.58 -11.07 -4.15
N THR A 25 -26.58 -11.28 -2.84
CA THR A 25 -27.03 -12.49 -2.13
C THR A 25 -26.04 -13.66 -2.04
N VAL A 26 -25.34 -13.77 -0.89
CA VAL A 26 -25.54 -14.74 0.24
C VAL A 26 -24.72 -14.13 1.42
N ALA A 27 -25.13 -13.95 2.67
CA ALA A 27 -26.15 -14.56 3.52
C ALA A 27 -26.51 -13.63 4.73
N ARG A 28 -27.79 -13.70 5.13
CA ARG A 28 -28.38 -13.60 6.49
C ARG A 28 -28.32 -12.30 7.33
N GLU A 29 -29.54 -11.76 7.51
CA GLU A 29 -30.14 -10.94 8.58
C GLU A 29 -29.58 -11.23 10.00
N SER A 30 -29.54 -10.36 11.02
CA SER A 30 -30.31 -9.16 11.45
C SER A 30 -29.65 -8.60 12.76
N PRO A 31 -30.15 -7.58 13.50
CA PRO A 31 -30.39 -6.16 13.15
C PRO A 31 -29.79 -5.17 14.20
N ALA A 32 -30.10 -3.88 14.01
CA ALA A 32 -30.19 -2.78 14.99
C ALA A 32 -29.01 -1.79 15.12
N GLY A 33 -29.37 -0.50 15.17
CA GLY A 33 -28.56 0.55 15.80
C GLY A 33 -28.31 1.78 14.94
N ALA A 34 -29.35 2.57 14.66
CA ALA A 34 -29.19 3.93 14.16
C ALA A 34 -28.52 4.82 15.23
N ASN A 35 -27.53 5.61 14.84
CA ASN A 35 -27.33 6.94 15.41
C ASN A 35 -26.52 7.84 14.47
N THR A 36 -27.15 8.93 14.09
CA THR A 36 -26.62 10.08 13.37
C THR A 36 -25.94 11.05 14.33
N VAL A 37 -24.81 11.65 13.94
CA VAL A 37 -24.52 13.06 14.24
C VAL A 37 -23.62 13.69 13.18
N ALA A 38 -23.84 14.99 13.00
CA ALA A 38 -23.41 15.86 11.92
C ALA A 38 -22.04 16.52 12.14
N ALA A 39 -21.40 16.82 11.00
CA ALA A 39 -20.69 18.04 10.57
C ALA A 39 -20.01 19.02 11.57
N ALA A 40 -18.78 19.41 11.23
CA ALA A 40 -18.22 20.79 11.04
C ALA A 40 -16.68 20.76 11.27
N ALA A 41 -15.84 21.17 10.29
CA ALA A 41 -15.19 22.49 10.15
C ALA A 41 -14.32 22.88 11.38
N ASP A 42 -13.12 23.44 11.36
CA ASP A 42 -12.34 24.36 10.50
C ASP A 42 -10.93 24.38 11.17
N GLY A 43 -9.80 24.48 10.46
CA GLY A 43 -9.18 25.79 10.31
C GLY A 43 -7.95 26.04 11.17
N SER A 44 -6.78 25.84 10.55
CA SER A 44 -5.59 26.70 10.68
C SER A 44 -4.64 26.62 11.89
N LYS A 45 -3.35 26.64 11.52
CA LYS A 45 -2.15 27.20 12.19
C LYS A 45 -1.17 26.20 12.77
N LEU A 46 -0.14 25.88 11.99
CA LEU A 46 1.17 25.55 12.54
C LEU A 46 2.22 26.43 11.85
N GLY A 47 2.74 27.37 12.62
CA GLY A 47 3.86 28.22 12.24
C GLY A 47 5.16 27.42 12.27
N PHE A 48 6.01 27.66 11.28
CA PHE A 48 7.38 27.14 11.23
C PHE A 48 8.31 28.05 12.02
N HIS A 49 9.03 27.48 12.99
CA HIS A 49 10.28 28.03 13.50
C HIS A 49 11.42 27.04 13.19
N PRO A 50 12.58 27.51 12.68
CA PRO A 50 13.65 26.65 12.20
C PRO A 50 14.65 26.29 13.31
N GLU A 51 15.43 25.25 13.03
CA GLU A 51 16.65 24.77 13.71
C GLU A 51 16.47 23.80 14.90
N ILE A 52 16.64 22.49 14.65
CA ILE A 52 17.58 21.63 15.37
C ILE A 52 18.17 20.60 14.39
N LEU A 53 19.50 20.61 14.24
CA LEU A 53 20.29 19.60 13.55
C LEU A 53 20.16 18.25 14.28
N GLY A 54 19.40 17.33 13.69
CA GLY A 54 19.29 15.92 14.06
C GLY A 54 18.43 15.25 12.99
N SER A 55 18.81 14.06 12.51
CA SER A 55 18.03 13.34 11.49
C SER A 55 16.55 13.31 11.88
N PRO A 56 15.60 13.61 10.96
CA PRO A 56 14.19 13.62 11.28
C PRO A 56 13.78 12.21 11.73
N ARG A 57 13.60 12.02 13.03
CA ARG A 57 12.89 10.85 13.56
C ARG A 57 11.41 11.12 13.36
N LEU A 58 10.67 10.14 12.84
CA LEU A 58 9.22 10.26 12.73
C LEU A 58 8.62 10.55 14.13
N PRO A 59 7.61 11.43 14.23
CA PRO A 59 6.99 11.74 15.51
C PRO A 59 6.35 10.47 16.08
N ALA A 60 6.62 10.22 17.37
CA ALA A 60 6.07 9.06 18.06
C ALA A 60 4.53 9.14 18.11
N GLY A 61 3.86 8.18 17.47
CA GLY A 61 2.42 7.99 17.58
C GLY A 61 2.03 7.69 19.03
N SER A 62 1.21 8.55 19.63
CA SER A 62 0.67 8.39 20.98
C SER A 62 -0.60 7.53 20.94
N GLY A 63 -0.48 6.25 21.28
CA GLY A 63 -1.61 5.35 21.46
C GLY A 63 -1.17 3.92 21.78
N GLY A 64 -1.01 3.58 23.06
CA GLY A 64 -0.55 2.26 23.49
C GLY A 64 -1.55 1.14 23.16
N ARG A 65 -1.47 0.57 21.95
CA ARG A 65 -2.05 -0.76 21.68
C ARG A 65 -1.24 -1.82 22.42
N SER A 66 -1.94 -2.78 23.02
CA SER A 66 -1.30 -3.92 23.67
C SER A 66 -0.56 -4.76 22.64
N ILE A 67 0.74 -4.96 22.86
CA ILE A 67 1.55 -5.87 22.04
C ILE A 67 1.02 -7.30 22.27
N PRO A 68 0.71 -8.06 21.20
CA PRO A 68 0.31 -9.45 21.34
C PRO A 68 1.40 -10.22 22.11
N PRO A 69 1.06 -11.03 23.13
CA PRO A 69 2.04 -11.68 24.00
C PRO A 69 3.00 -12.63 23.27
N ASN A 70 2.67 -13.05 22.04
CA ASN A 70 3.51 -13.88 21.17
C ASN A 70 3.88 -13.17 19.85
N SER A 71 3.91 -11.83 19.84
CA SER A 71 4.33 -11.07 18.67
C SER A 71 5.79 -11.40 18.31
N PRO A 72 6.11 -11.75 17.06
CA PRO A 72 7.50 -11.91 16.61
C PRO A 72 8.22 -10.55 16.52
N LEU A 73 7.47 -9.45 16.61
CA LEU A 73 7.95 -8.08 16.46
C LEU A 73 8.28 -7.45 17.81
N THR A 74 9.38 -6.70 17.83
CA THR A 74 9.78 -5.84 18.94
C THR A 74 8.90 -4.60 19.04
N PRO A 75 8.88 -3.90 20.18
CA PRO A 75 8.13 -2.64 20.30
C PRO A 75 8.50 -1.58 19.26
N ARG A 76 9.79 -1.48 18.88
CA ARG A 76 10.25 -0.51 17.85
C ARG A 76 9.73 -0.87 16.46
N GLU A 77 9.77 -2.15 16.09
CA GLU A 77 9.23 -2.64 14.83
C GLU A 77 7.72 -2.41 14.72
N ILE A 78 6.99 -2.58 15.84
CA ILE A 78 5.55 -2.29 15.90
C ILE A 78 5.30 -0.79 15.72
N MET A 79 6.02 0.07 16.44
CA MET A 79 5.88 1.53 16.29
C MET A 79 6.23 1.97 14.86
N ALA A 80 7.23 1.36 14.23
CA ALA A 80 7.62 1.68 12.86
C ALA A 80 6.49 1.33 11.87
N LEU A 81 5.86 0.15 12.01
CA LEU A 81 4.69 -0.24 11.22
C LEU A 81 3.51 0.70 11.43
N GLU A 82 3.15 0.98 12.69
CA GLU A 82 2.04 1.87 13.02
C GLU A 82 2.27 3.28 12.45
N THR A 83 3.48 3.81 12.61
CA THR A 83 3.83 5.14 12.10
C THR A 83 3.81 5.18 10.57
N TYR A 84 4.37 4.16 9.90
CA TYR A 84 4.40 4.08 8.45
C TYR A 84 2.99 3.99 7.85
N THR A 85 2.14 3.11 8.39
CA THR A 85 0.76 2.90 7.94
C THR A 85 -0.18 4.05 8.32
N GLY A 86 0.22 4.91 9.27
CA GLY A 86 -0.44 6.17 9.56
C GLY A 86 0.02 7.29 8.62
N THR A 87 0.90 8.16 9.11
CA THR A 87 1.30 9.40 8.42
C THR A 87 2.72 9.36 7.84
N GLY A 88 3.52 8.34 8.20
CA GLY A 88 4.95 8.29 7.88
C GLY A 88 5.28 7.81 6.46
N SER A 89 4.39 7.09 5.79
CA SER A 89 4.69 6.51 4.47
C SER A 89 5.15 7.51 3.39
N PRO A 90 4.61 8.75 3.28
CA PRO A 90 5.03 9.66 2.21
C PRO A 90 6.48 10.11 2.33
N GLU A 91 6.95 10.41 3.56
CA GLU A 91 8.29 10.94 3.80
C GLU A 91 9.36 9.86 3.63
N VAL A 92 9.15 8.69 4.24
CA VAL A 92 10.06 7.55 4.14
C VAL A 92 10.20 7.09 2.68
N ASN A 93 9.08 6.92 1.97
CA ASN A 93 9.12 6.46 0.58
C ASN A 93 9.73 7.50 -0.37
N ARG A 94 9.48 8.80 -0.13
CA ARG A 94 10.15 9.86 -0.89
C ARG A 94 11.66 9.82 -0.68
N ALA A 95 12.12 9.73 0.57
CA ALA A 95 13.54 9.68 0.87
C ALA A 95 14.21 8.46 0.21
N LEU A 96 13.60 7.27 0.26
CA LEU A 96 14.12 6.08 -0.41
C LEU A 96 14.21 6.24 -1.94
N ARG A 97 13.17 6.81 -2.58
CA ARG A 97 13.16 7.06 -4.03
C ARG A 97 14.18 8.11 -4.47
N GLU A 98 14.50 9.06 -3.60
CA GLU A 98 15.52 10.09 -3.82
C GLU A 98 16.94 9.66 -3.43
N GLY A 99 17.13 8.41 -2.96
CA GLY A 99 18.43 7.93 -2.49
C GLY A 99 18.89 8.51 -1.13
N ARG A 100 17.97 9.15 -0.40
CA ARG A 100 18.19 9.76 0.92
C ARG A 100 17.67 8.88 2.07
N GLY A 101 17.63 7.56 1.88
CA GLY A 101 17.14 6.61 2.89
C GLY A 101 17.87 6.71 4.24
N ILE A 102 19.12 7.18 4.24
CA ILE A 102 19.93 7.38 5.45
C ILE A 102 19.31 8.38 6.44
N ASP A 103 18.51 9.34 5.95
CA ASP A 103 17.82 10.33 6.80
C ASP A 103 16.77 9.67 7.70
N PHE A 104 16.27 8.49 7.31
CA PHE A 104 15.25 7.69 8.00
C PHE A 104 15.78 6.30 8.36
N GLN A 105 17.10 6.14 8.53
CA GLN A 105 17.75 4.83 8.64
C GLN A 105 17.12 3.92 9.70
N HIS A 106 16.82 4.45 10.89
CA HIS A 106 16.20 3.67 11.97
C HIS A 106 14.81 3.15 11.60
N ASP A 107 13.95 4.01 11.03
CA ASP A 107 12.60 3.63 10.63
C ASP A 107 12.64 2.61 9.49
N VAL A 108 13.53 2.81 8.51
CA VAL A 108 13.73 1.89 7.39
C VAL A 108 14.23 0.53 7.87
N ASP A 109 15.18 0.48 8.81
CA ASP A 109 15.72 -0.77 9.34
C ASP A 109 14.71 -1.52 10.20
N ASP A 110 13.98 -0.81 11.07
CA ASP A 110 12.93 -1.41 11.88
C ASP A 110 11.78 -1.94 10.99
N LEU A 111 11.36 -1.21 9.95
CA LEU A 111 10.38 -1.70 8.97
C LEU A 111 10.87 -2.93 8.20
N ARG A 112 12.11 -2.90 7.68
CA ARG A 112 12.69 -4.05 6.98
C ARG A 112 12.79 -5.26 7.89
N SER A 113 13.22 -5.07 9.13
CA SER A 113 13.33 -6.13 10.13
C SER A 113 11.96 -6.70 10.47
N ALA A 114 10.95 -5.85 10.69
CA ALA A 114 9.58 -6.26 10.95
C ALA A 114 9.03 -7.13 9.83
N LEU A 115 9.08 -6.63 8.59
CA LEU A 115 8.52 -7.33 7.43
C LEU A 115 9.20 -8.68 7.19
N ARG A 116 10.51 -8.81 7.43
CA ARG A 116 11.23 -10.09 7.28
C ARG A 116 10.81 -11.17 8.28
N LYS A 117 10.24 -10.79 9.42
CA LYS A 117 9.76 -11.74 10.45
C LYS A 117 8.33 -12.21 10.22
N LEU A 118 7.60 -11.56 9.32
CA LEU A 118 6.21 -11.89 9.01
C LEU A 118 6.13 -12.93 7.90
N ASP A 119 5.08 -13.73 7.92
CA ASP A 119 4.80 -14.71 6.88
C ASP A 119 4.50 -14.03 5.54
N ASP A 120 4.91 -14.70 4.45
CA ASP A 120 4.56 -14.29 3.10
C ASP A 120 3.04 -14.36 2.86
N PHE A 121 2.46 -13.26 2.40
CA PHE A 121 1.13 -13.23 1.82
C PHE A 121 1.21 -13.59 0.33
N ARG A 122 0.59 -14.72 -0.03
CA ARG A 122 0.48 -15.21 -1.41
C ARG A 122 -0.97 -15.06 -1.88
N GLY A 123 -1.20 -14.15 -2.82
CA GLY A 123 -2.54 -13.83 -3.30
C GLY A 123 -2.58 -12.57 -4.13
N THR A 124 -3.77 -12.19 -4.60
CA THR A 124 -3.98 -10.94 -5.34
C THR A 124 -4.04 -9.76 -4.37
N VAL A 125 -3.31 -8.70 -4.69
CA VAL A 125 -3.33 -7.42 -3.97
C VAL A 125 -3.59 -6.28 -4.94
N TYR A 126 -4.08 -5.16 -4.41
CA TYR A 126 -4.51 -4.00 -5.17
C TYR A 126 -3.81 -2.76 -4.66
N ARG A 127 -3.39 -1.91 -5.58
CA ARG A 127 -2.81 -0.60 -5.30
C ARG A 127 -3.48 0.43 -6.18
N HIS A 128 -3.92 1.53 -5.58
CA HIS A 128 -4.27 2.71 -6.34
C HIS A 128 -3.35 3.86 -5.96
N ILE A 129 -2.90 4.57 -6.97
CA ILE A 129 -1.92 5.64 -6.83
C ILE A 129 -2.14 6.69 -7.91
N ASP A 130 -1.69 7.91 -7.61
CA ASP A 130 -1.42 8.91 -8.63
C ASP A 130 0.05 8.82 -9.02
N LEU A 131 0.31 8.66 -10.31
CA LEU A 131 1.66 8.73 -10.86
C LEU A 131 1.79 9.96 -11.77
N PRO A 132 2.92 10.67 -11.73
CA PRO A 132 3.27 11.61 -12.79
C PRO A 132 3.29 10.90 -14.16
N GLU A 133 2.96 11.62 -15.23
CA GLU A 133 2.81 11.06 -16.58
C GLU A 133 4.09 10.34 -17.04
N GLU A 134 5.25 10.92 -16.75
CA GLU A 134 6.56 10.38 -17.08
C GLU A 134 6.88 9.06 -16.34
N VAL A 135 6.36 8.89 -15.12
CA VAL A 135 6.50 7.64 -14.36
C VAL A 135 5.50 6.61 -14.87
N LEU A 136 4.26 7.03 -15.14
CA LEU A 136 3.23 6.18 -15.72
C LEU A 136 3.65 5.66 -17.11
N ALA A 137 4.33 6.45 -17.92
CA ALA A 137 4.84 6.05 -19.24
C ALA A 137 5.84 4.88 -19.19
N GLN A 138 6.47 4.62 -18.05
CA GLN A 138 7.36 3.48 -17.84
C GLN A 138 6.59 2.17 -17.62
N HIS A 139 5.35 2.26 -17.13
CA HIS A 139 4.49 1.12 -16.81
C HIS A 139 3.81 0.57 -18.07
N ARG A 140 4.63 0.06 -19.00
CA ARG A 140 4.16 -0.59 -20.24
C ARG A 140 4.10 -2.09 -20.05
N LYS A 141 3.25 -2.76 -20.83
CA LYS A 141 3.21 -4.24 -20.88
C LYS A 141 4.61 -4.82 -21.04
N GLY A 142 4.95 -5.77 -20.19
CA GLY A 142 6.26 -6.44 -20.14
C GLY A 142 7.33 -5.71 -19.33
N ALA A 143 7.14 -4.43 -19.00
CA ALA A 143 8.10 -3.67 -18.21
C ALA A 143 8.24 -4.25 -16.81
N VAL A 144 9.47 -4.22 -16.28
CA VAL A 144 9.77 -4.51 -14.88
C VAL A 144 9.95 -3.18 -14.17
N ILE A 145 9.16 -2.95 -13.14
CA ILE A 145 9.22 -1.75 -12.31
C ILE A 145 9.81 -2.16 -10.96
N THR A 146 10.81 -1.42 -10.50
CA THR A 146 11.36 -1.56 -9.15
C THR A 146 10.89 -0.38 -8.32
N GLU A 147 10.10 -0.64 -7.29
CA GLU A 147 9.68 0.38 -6.33
C GLU A 147 10.77 0.53 -5.27
N LEU A 148 11.43 1.69 -5.25
CA LEU A 148 12.52 1.98 -4.33
C LEU A 148 12.03 2.25 -2.90
N GLY A 149 10.79 2.72 -2.74
CA GLY A 149 10.15 2.80 -1.43
C GLY A 149 9.51 1.48 -1.00
N PHE A 150 8.96 1.43 0.20
CA PHE A 150 8.02 0.37 0.57
C PHE A 150 6.73 0.51 -0.26
N MET A 151 6.17 -0.61 -0.69
CA MET A 151 4.98 -0.61 -1.55
C MET A 151 3.76 -1.08 -0.77
N SER A 152 2.90 -0.13 -0.39
CA SER A 152 1.59 -0.41 0.23
C SER A 152 0.57 -0.94 -0.78
N THR A 153 -0.12 -2.01 -0.44
CA THR A 153 -1.21 -2.59 -1.25
C THR A 153 -2.30 -3.08 -0.32
N SER A 154 -3.44 -3.50 -0.83
CA SER A 154 -4.55 -4.04 -0.04
C SER A 154 -5.08 -5.33 -0.65
N THR A 155 -5.60 -6.24 0.17
CA THR A 155 -6.43 -7.37 -0.30
C THR A 155 -7.77 -6.90 -0.85
N ARG A 156 -8.21 -5.69 -0.51
CA ARG A 156 -9.49 -5.10 -0.92
C ARG A 156 -9.29 -4.23 -2.16
N PRO A 157 -10.00 -4.52 -3.28
CA PRO A 157 -9.86 -3.76 -4.53
C PRO A 157 -10.30 -2.29 -4.43
N TYR A 158 -10.91 -1.89 -3.32
CA TYR A 158 -11.50 -0.57 -3.15
C TYR A 158 -11.13 0.10 -1.82
N ALA A 159 -10.19 -0.43 -1.03
CA ALA A 159 -9.79 0.23 0.21
C ALA A 159 -9.05 1.54 -0.06
N LEU A 160 -8.13 1.53 -1.02
CA LEU A 160 -7.25 2.66 -1.31
C LEU A 160 -7.80 3.55 -2.44
N LYS A 161 -9.07 3.99 -2.46
CA LYS A 161 -9.70 4.63 -3.66
C LYS A 161 -9.07 5.92 -4.22
N LYS A 162 -7.90 6.35 -3.74
CA LYS A 162 -7.22 7.54 -4.23
C LYS A 162 -6.27 7.14 -5.36
N GLY A 163 -6.41 7.80 -6.51
CA GLY A 163 -5.50 7.62 -7.64
C GLY A 163 -6.18 7.28 -8.95
N HIS A 164 -5.54 7.68 -10.06
CA HIS A 164 -5.97 7.34 -11.42
C HIS A 164 -5.28 6.10 -11.99
N VAL A 165 -4.30 5.53 -11.27
CA VAL A 165 -3.63 4.30 -11.66
C VAL A 165 -4.06 3.19 -10.73
N HIS A 166 -4.57 2.10 -11.31
CA HIS A 166 -5.08 0.93 -10.61
C HIS A 166 -4.24 -0.29 -10.97
N ILE A 167 -3.64 -0.95 -9.98
CA ILE A 167 -2.78 -2.11 -10.20
C ILE A 167 -3.33 -3.28 -9.39
N ALA A 168 -3.71 -4.35 -10.07
CA ALA A 168 -3.94 -5.67 -9.47
C ALA A 168 -2.69 -6.53 -9.66
N MET A 169 -2.10 -7.01 -8.57
CA MET A 169 -0.82 -7.70 -8.59
C MET A 169 -0.90 -9.04 -7.88
N ALA A 170 -0.29 -10.09 -8.47
CA ALA A 170 -0.03 -11.31 -7.73
C ALA A 170 1.17 -11.13 -6.78
N SER A 171 0.92 -11.25 -5.48
CA SER A 171 1.90 -11.21 -4.40
C SER A 171 2.48 -12.60 -4.13
N PHE A 172 3.79 -12.65 -3.89
CA PHE A 172 4.49 -13.82 -3.38
C PHE A 172 5.17 -13.57 -2.02
N THR A 173 5.59 -12.33 -1.75
CA THR A 173 6.36 -11.99 -0.52
C THR A 173 5.84 -10.76 0.22
N GLY A 174 4.71 -10.17 -0.20
CA GLY A 174 4.08 -9.09 0.56
C GLY A 174 3.71 -9.56 1.96
N LYS A 175 3.62 -8.67 2.94
CA LYS A 175 3.35 -9.03 4.34
C LYS A 175 2.06 -8.39 4.80
N SER A 176 1.17 -9.17 5.41
CA SER A 176 0.00 -8.58 6.07
C SER A 176 0.46 -7.81 7.30
N VAL A 177 0.14 -6.50 7.33
CA VAL A 177 0.46 -5.63 8.47
C VAL A 177 -0.79 -5.21 9.25
N LYS A 178 -1.96 -5.74 8.89
CA LYS A 178 -3.27 -5.43 9.48
C LYS A 178 -3.27 -5.36 11.01
N GLN A 179 -2.54 -6.27 11.67
CA GLN A 179 -2.49 -6.36 13.13
C GLN A 179 -1.79 -5.16 13.81
N TRP A 180 -0.86 -4.51 13.11
CA TRP A 180 -0.06 -3.38 13.62
C TRP A 180 -0.29 -2.08 12.85
N SER A 181 -1.21 -2.10 11.87
CA SER A 181 -1.54 -0.92 11.06
C SER A 181 -2.27 0.13 11.89
N ALA A 182 -1.97 1.41 11.67
CA ALA A 182 -2.78 2.51 12.17
C ALA A 182 -4.22 2.44 11.66
N ASP A 183 -4.43 1.90 10.44
CA ASP A 183 -5.74 1.61 9.85
C ASP A 183 -5.85 0.11 9.47
N PRO A 184 -6.35 -0.74 10.37
CA PRO A 184 -6.55 -2.17 10.10
C PRO A 184 -7.62 -2.47 9.03
N ASP A 185 -8.54 -1.54 8.74
CA ASP A 185 -9.65 -1.77 7.81
C ASP A 185 -9.21 -1.72 6.35
N GLU A 186 -8.03 -1.15 6.08
CA GLU A 186 -7.39 -1.18 4.76
C GLU A 186 -6.91 -2.58 4.37
N GLU A 187 -6.78 -3.51 5.32
CA GLU A 187 -6.23 -4.86 5.07
C GLU A 187 -4.92 -4.82 4.28
N GLU A 188 -4.01 -3.95 4.74
CA GLU A 188 -2.78 -3.65 4.03
C GLU A 188 -1.84 -4.85 3.94
N ILE A 189 -1.37 -5.10 2.71
CA ILE A 189 -0.23 -5.96 2.40
C ILE A 189 0.93 -5.04 1.99
N LEU A 190 1.98 -5.03 2.81
CA LEU A 190 3.15 -4.17 2.63
C LEU A 190 4.33 -4.97 2.06
N PHE A 191 4.97 -4.43 1.03
CA PHE A 191 6.19 -5.01 0.47
C PHE A 191 7.43 -4.23 0.90
N LEU A 192 8.54 -4.95 1.03
CA LEU A 192 9.86 -4.37 1.25
C LEU A 192 10.23 -3.38 0.15
N ASP A 193 11.05 -2.40 0.52
CA ASP A 193 11.71 -1.52 -0.44
C ASP A 193 12.59 -2.29 -1.43
N GLY A 194 12.65 -1.80 -2.67
CA GLY A 194 13.34 -2.48 -3.78
C GLY A 194 12.54 -3.64 -4.40
N THR A 195 11.29 -3.86 -3.98
CA THR A 195 10.43 -4.88 -4.58
C THR A 195 10.20 -4.56 -6.06
N SER A 196 10.33 -5.59 -6.89
CA SER A 196 10.10 -5.48 -8.33
C SER A 196 8.85 -6.24 -8.76
N TYR A 197 8.18 -5.72 -9.77
CA TYR A 197 7.02 -6.37 -10.39
C TYR A 197 7.03 -6.15 -11.90
N ARG A 198 6.46 -7.11 -12.63
CA ARG A 198 6.32 -7.03 -14.08
C ARG A 198 4.88 -6.69 -14.43
N VAL A 199 4.69 -5.64 -15.23
CA VAL A 199 3.39 -5.29 -15.80
C VAL A 199 3.02 -6.33 -16.84
N HIS A 200 1.91 -7.03 -16.62
CA HIS A 200 1.41 -8.07 -17.52
C HIS A 200 0.46 -7.51 -18.58
N SER A 201 -0.46 -6.65 -18.18
CA SER A 201 -1.37 -5.94 -19.07
C SER A 201 -1.65 -4.55 -18.55
N ARG A 202 -2.04 -3.66 -19.47
CA ARG A 202 -2.46 -2.30 -19.18
C ARG A 202 -3.57 -1.90 -20.13
N VAL A 203 -4.60 -1.25 -19.61
CA VAL A 203 -5.68 -0.64 -20.38
C VAL A 203 -5.89 0.77 -19.85
N ASP A 204 -5.87 1.75 -20.75
CA ASP A 204 -6.10 3.16 -20.42
C ASP A 204 -7.53 3.56 -20.83
N ARG A 205 -8.20 4.35 -20.00
CA ARG A 205 -9.59 4.75 -20.17
C ARG A 205 -9.78 6.21 -19.80
N LEU A 206 -10.58 6.93 -20.57
CA LEU A 206 -10.99 8.28 -20.21
C LEU A 206 -12.26 8.19 -19.36
N GLU A 207 -12.17 8.56 -18.09
CA GLU A 207 -13.29 8.57 -17.15
C GLU A 207 -13.46 9.99 -16.59
N GLN A 208 -14.66 10.56 -16.76
CA GLN A 208 -14.96 11.93 -16.29
C GLN A 208 -13.94 13.00 -16.76
N GLY A 209 -13.37 12.80 -17.96
CA GLY A 209 -12.38 13.72 -18.53
C GLY A 209 -10.94 13.52 -18.02
N ARG A 210 -10.68 12.49 -17.21
CA ARG A 210 -9.35 12.13 -16.72
C ARG A 210 -8.94 10.75 -17.24
N LEU A 211 -7.66 10.58 -17.60
CA LEU A 211 -7.12 9.28 -17.99
C LEU A 211 -6.92 8.41 -16.74
N HIS A 212 -7.50 7.22 -16.75
CA HIS A 212 -7.31 6.16 -15.77
C HIS A 212 -6.57 4.99 -16.41
N SER A 213 -5.60 4.43 -15.71
CA SER A 213 -4.81 3.28 -16.16
C SER A 213 -5.06 2.07 -15.28
N TYR A 214 -5.54 0.99 -15.86
CA TYR A 214 -5.81 -0.28 -15.19
C TYR A 214 -4.76 -1.30 -15.59
N MET A 215 -4.09 -1.90 -14.61
CA MET A 215 -2.95 -2.79 -14.84
C MET A 215 -3.10 -4.09 -14.10
N SER A 216 -2.64 -5.17 -14.73
CA SER A 216 -2.27 -6.39 -14.01
C SER A 216 -0.76 -6.51 -13.93
N ALA A 217 -0.27 -7.05 -12.82
CA ALA A 217 1.14 -7.29 -12.60
C ALA A 217 1.40 -8.59 -11.85
N PHE A 218 2.64 -9.06 -11.92
CA PHE A 218 3.14 -10.14 -11.09
C PHE A 218 4.37 -9.62 -10.35
N GLN A 219 4.44 -9.84 -9.04
CA GLN A 219 5.69 -9.63 -8.34
C GLN A 219 6.77 -10.50 -9.01
N THR A 220 7.92 -9.90 -9.31
CA THR A 220 9.08 -10.65 -9.76
C THR A 220 9.95 -10.95 -8.56
N GLU A 221 10.63 -12.09 -8.57
CA GLU A 221 11.72 -12.29 -7.62
C GLU A 221 12.71 -11.14 -7.77
N MET A 222 13.27 -10.67 -6.64
CA MET A 222 14.31 -9.65 -6.69
C MET A 222 15.42 -10.15 -7.62
N PRO A 223 16.00 -9.30 -8.48
CA PRO A 223 17.28 -9.68 -9.10
C PRO A 223 18.22 -10.12 -7.97
N PRO A 224 18.95 -11.23 -8.12
CA PRO A 224 19.87 -11.68 -7.08
C PRO A 224 20.78 -10.52 -6.71
N ARG A 225 20.87 -10.21 -5.41
CA ARG A 225 21.87 -9.27 -4.92
C ARG A 225 23.22 -9.83 -5.36
N ILE A 226 23.90 -9.12 -6.26
CA ILE A 226 25.32 -9.34 -6.48
C ILE A 226 25.96 -8.96 -5.15
N VAL A 227 26.38 -10.00 -4.41
CA VAL A 227 27.19 -9.91 -3.20
C VAL A 227 28.56 -9.36 -3.51
#